data_AF-A0A9J6GRB1-F1
#
_entry.id   AF-A0A9J6GRB1-F1
#
_cell.length_a   1.000
_cell.length_b   1.000
_cell.length_c   1.000
_cell.angle_alpha   90.00
_cell.angle_beta   90.00
_cell.angle_gamma   90.00
#
_symmetry.space_group_name_H-M   'P 1'
#
loop_
_entity.id
_entity.type
_entity.pdbx_description
1 polymer ?
#
loop_
_entity_poly.entity_id
_entity_poly.type
_entity_poly.pdbx_seq_one_letter_code
_entity_poly.pdbx_strand_id
1 'polypeptide(L)' 'MINGIQCSKQPLKLQAHFRAPNHSILYERMLGNTQRAVITFEGTRVSHYVYYYGAETLCLPYRSMR' A
#
# COMPACT_ATOMS: atom_id res chain seq x y z
N MET A 1 2.59 -5.03 -1.72
CA MET A 1 2.95 -4.10 -2.79
C MET A 1 1.74 -3.86 -3.65
N ILE A 2 1.47 -2.61 -3.95
CA ILE A 2 0.32 -2.18 -4.73
C ILE A 2 0.83 -1.39 -5.93
N ASN A 3 0.19 -1.60 -7.09
CA ASN A 3 0.50 -0.91 -8.34
C ASN A 3 -0.63 0.08 -8.70
N GLY A 4 -0.33 1.05 -9.58
CA GLY A 4 -1.32 2.00 -10.08
C GLY A 4 -1.66 3.12 -9.11
N ILE A 5 -0.81 3.39 -8.13
CA ILE A 5 -1.01 4.47 -7.17
C ILE A 5 -0.58 5.77 -7.82
N GLN A 6 -1.50 6.74 -7.87
CA GLN A 6 -1.23 8.05 -8.45
C GLN A 6 -0.09 8.72 -7.67
N CYS A 7 1.03 8.92 -8.37
CA CYS A 7 2.23 9.52 -7.81
C CYS A 7 2.01 11.04 -7.71
N SER A 8 1.38 11.52 -6.64
CA SER A 8 1.32 12.97 -6.40
C SER A 8 2.72 13.47 -6.05
N LYS A 9 3.15 14.60 -6.64
CA LYS A 9 4.43 15.26 -6.31
C LYS A 9 4.54 15.70 -4.84
N GLN A 10 3.42 15.67 -4.12
CA GLN A 10 3.39 15.85 -2.68
C GLN A 10 3.38 14.46 -2.03
N PRO A 11 4.18 14.24 -0.96
CA PRO A 11 3.99 13.11 -0.06
C PRO A 11 2.68 13.32 0.69
N LEU A 12 1.54 13.26 -0.02
CA LEU A 12 0.24 13.17 0.61
C LEU A 12 0.31 11.93 1.49
N LYS A 13 0.01 12.11 2.77
CA LYS A 13 -0.07 11.06 3.77
C LYS A 13 -0.94 9.93 3.21
N LEU A 14 -0.29 8.91 2.64
CA LEU A 14 -0.96 7.73 2.08
C LEU A 14 -1.86 7.08 3.15
N GLN A 15 -1.51 7.25 4.43
CA GLN A 15 -2.22 6.74 5.62
C GLN A 15 -3.69 7.08 5.63
N ALA A 16 -4.10 8.21 5.04
CA ALA A 16 -5.50 8.62 5.06
C ALA A 16 -6.38 7.81 4.09
N HIS A 17 -5.79 7.11 3.12
CA HIS A 17 -6.53 6.56 1.99
C HIS A 17 -6.47 5.03 1.86
N PHE A 18 -5.56 4.37 2.58
CA PHE A 18 -5.51 2.92 2.67
C PHE A 18 -6.33 2.39 3.84
N ARG A 19 -7.19 1.41 3.55
CA ARG A 19 -7.92 0.65 4.58
C ARG A 19 -7.82 -0.84 4.31
N ALA A 20 -7.59 -1.61 5.36
CA ALA A 20 -7.62 -3.07 5.33
C ALA A 20 -8.61 -3.56 6.40
N PRO A 21 -9.79 -4.10 6.04
CA PRO A 21 -10.87 -4.37 7.00
C PRO A 21 -10.48 -5.34 8.13
N ASN A 22 -9.53 -6.23 7.87
CA ASN A 22 -9.14 -7.31 8.77
C ASN A 22 -7.66 -7.25 9.19
N HIS A 23 -6.95 -6.18 8.85
CA HIS A 23 -5.52 -6.05 9.14
C HIS A 23 -5.18 -4.63 9.58
N SER A 24 -4.34 -4.48 10.60
CA SER A 24 -3.76 -3.18 10.94
C SER A 24 -2.65 -2.84 9.95
N ILE A 25 -2.65 -1.62 9.40
CA ILE A 25 -1.54 -1.10 8.60
C ILE A 25 -0.59 -0.37 9.55
N LEU A 26 0.66 -0.83 9.63
CA LEU A 26 1.70 -0.19 10.45
C LEU A 26 2.36 0.97 9.71
N TYR A 27 2.62 0.78 8.42
CA TYR A 27 3.36 1.75 7.63
C TYR A 27 3.00 1.60 6.16
N GLU A 28 2.90 2.72 5.45
CA GLU A 28 2.96 2.69 4.01
C GLU A 28 3.90 3.74 3.41
N ARG A 29 4.44 3.41 2.24
CA ARG A 29 5.44 4.22 1.55
C ARG A 29 5.39 4.02 0.04
N MET A 30 5.51 5.12 -0.70
CA MET A 30 5.77 5.07 -2.15
C MET A 30 7.17 4.53 -2.46
N LEU A 31 7.29 3.67 -3.47
CA LEU A 31 8.59 3.26 -4.00
C LEU A 31 9.13 4.35 -4.94
N GLY A 32 9.84 5.33 -4.36
CA GLY A 32 10.42 6.44 -5.11
C GLY A 32 9.36 7.19 -5.92
N ASN A 33 9.66 7.48 -7.19
CA ASN A 33 8.74 8.14 -8.14
C ASN A 33 7.93 7.15 -8.98
N THR A 34 7.78 5.90 -8.53
CA THR A 34 6.96 4.92 -9.24
C THR A 34 5.50 5.01 -8.80
N GLN A 35 4.58 4.50 -9.61
CA GLN A 35 3.16 4.37 -9.23
C GLN A 35 2.92 3.17 -8.31
N ARG A 36 3.83 2.92 -7.37
CA ARG A 36 3.83 1.73 -6.52
C ARG A 36 4.01 2.13 -5.06
N ALA A 37 3.29 1.46 -4.18
CA ALA A 37 3.49 1.58 -2.75
C ALA A 37 3.73 0.22 -2.09
N VAL A 38 4.50 0.26 -1.00
CA VAL A 38 4.65 -0.83 -0.07
C VAL A 38 3.82 -0.51 1.16
N ILE A 39 3.00 -1.48 1.57
CA ILE A 39 2.24 -1.45 2.82
C ILE A 39 2.81 -2.54 3.71
N THR A 40 3.05 -2.20 4.96
CA THR A 40 3.45 -3.11 6.03
C THR A 40 2.27 -3.31 6.95
N PHE A 41 1.87 -4.56 7.15
CA PHE A 41 0.79 -4.94 8.05
C PHE A 41 1.35 -5.38 9.40
N GLU A 42 0.53 -5.27 10.43
CA GLU A 42 0.82 -5.83 11.73
C GLU A 42 0.72 -7.36 11.70
N GLY A 43 1.68 -8.04 12.32
CA GLY A 43 1.75 -9.50 12.36
C GLY A 43 2.41 -10.14 11.13
N THR A 44 2.18 -11.44 10.94
CA THR A 44 2.80 -12.25 9.87
C THR A 44 1.91 -12.46 8.65
N ARG A 45 0.65 -12.02 8.73
CA ARG A 45 -0.33 -12.15 7.64
C ARG A 45 -0.41 -10.85 6.87
N VAL A 46 -0.49 -10.97 5.55
CA VAL A 46 -0.62 -9.84 4.63
C VAL A 46 -2.00 -9.90 4.01
N SER A 47 -2.71 -8.77 4.00
CA SER A 47 -4.00 -8.70 3.30
C SER A 47 -3.79 -8.89 1.79
N HIS A 48 -4.63 -9.72 1.15
CA HIS A 48 -4.61 -9.87 -0.31
C HIS A 48 -5.14 -8.61 -1.01
N TYR A 49 -5.98 -7.83 -0.33
CA TYR A 49 -6.57 -6.61 -0.87
C TYR A 49 -6.54 -5.49 0.16
N VAL A 50 -6.46 -4.25 -0.33
CA VAL A 50 -6.72 -3.05 0.46
C VAL A 50 -7.64 -2.14 -0.32
N TYR A 51 -8.35 -1.27 0.38
CA TYR A 51 -9.10 -0.19 -0.24
C TYR A 51 -8.20 1.02 -0.37
N TYR A 52 -8.06 1.55 -1.58
CA TYR A 52 -7.41 2.82 -1.90
C TYR A 52 -8.47 3.75 -2.49
N TYR A 53 -8.75 4.87 -1.83
CA TYR A 53 -9.88 5.77 -2.19
C TYR A 53 -11.23 5.05 -2.36
N GLY A 54 -11.47 4.01 -1.56
CA GLY A 54 -12.70 3.21 -1.61
C GLY A 54 -12.74 2.15 -2.73
N ALA A 55 -11.74 2.14 -3.62
CA ALA A 55 -11.60 1.08 -4.62
C ALA A 55 -10.75 -0.07 -4.08
N GLU A 56 -11.21 -1.30 -4.27
CA GLU A 56 -10.44 -2.49 -3.90
C GLU A 56 -9.24 -2.64 -4.82
N THR A 57 -8.05 -2.77 -4.24
CA THR A 57 -6.80 -2.89 -4.96
C THR A 57 -6.03 -4.11 -4.47
N LEU A 58 -5.57 -4.93 -5.42
CA LEU A 58 -4.79 -6.13 -5.14
C LEU A 58 -3.43 -5.79 -4.52
N CYS A 59 -3.11 -6.48 -3.44
CA CYS A 59 -1.80 -6.48 -2.80
C CYS A 59 -1.01 -7.71 -3.22
N LEU A 60 0.14 -7.48 -3.85
CA LEU A 60 1.10 -8.53 -4.17
C LEU A 60 2.21 -8.58 -3.11
N PRO A 61 2.72 -9.77 -2.75
CA PRO A 61 3.90 -9.87 -1.89
C PRO A 61 5.05 -9.03 -2.45
N TYR A 62 5.60 -8.14 -1.64
CA TYR A 62 6.74 -7.35 -2.06
C TYR A 62 7.99 -8.24 -2.12
N ARG A 63 8.54 -8.44 -3.31
CA ARG A 63 9.88 -9.01 -3.49
C ARG A 63 10.85 -7.88 -3.78
N SER A 64 11.75 -7.60 -2.84
CA SER A 64 12.92 -6.79 -3.14
C SER A 64 13.78 -7.61 -4.11
N MET A 65 13.80 -7.20 -5.38
CA MET A 65 14.81 -7.73 -6.30
C MET A 65 16.14 -7.12 -5.85
N ARG A 66 17.00 -7.96 -5.26
CA ARG A 66 18.42 -7.66 -5.07
C ARG A 66 19.11 -7.62 -6.42
#